data_AF-A0A8D0H993-F1
#
_entry.id   AF-A0A8D0H993-F1
#
_cell.length_a   1.000
_cell.length_b   1.000
_cell.length_c   1.000
_cell.angle_alpha   90.00
_cell.angle_beta   90.00
_cell.angle_gamma   90.00
#
_symmetry.space_group_name_H-M   'P 1'
#
loop_
_entity.id
_entity.type
_entity.pdbx_description
1 polymer ?
#
loop_
_entity_poly.entity_id
_entity_poly.type
_entity_poly.pdbx_seq_one_letter_code
_entity_poly.pdbx_strand_id
1 'polypeptide(L)' 'MFFEPVTTPCGHTFCKECLERCLDHRPNCPLCKQSLREYLKAGKYNPTVLLEELMSATFPSQLADRKQVHQTEMAELSK' A
#
# COMPACT_ATOMS: atom_id res chain seq x y z
N MET A 1 0.01 9.95 -4.58
CA MET A 1 0.61 9.78 -3.24
C MET A 1 0.05 8.50 -2.62
N PHE A 2 0.81 7.77 -1.81
CA PHE A 2 0.35 6.56 -1.13
C PHE A 2 -0.27 6.89 0.26
N PHE A 3 -1.03 5.97 0.84
CA PHE A 3 -1.44 6.03 2.25
C PHE A 3 -1.05 4.70 2.91
N GLU A 4 -0.40 4.76 4.07
CA GLU A 4 0.26 3.60 4.71
C GLU A 4 1.09 2.77 3.71
N PRO A 5 2.15 3.35 3.11
CA PRO A 5 2.84 2.74 1.99
C PRO A 5 3.56 1.45 2.40
N VAL A 6 3.41 0.36 1.64
CA VAL A 6 4.12 -0.91 1.83
C VAL A 6 4.99 -1.20 0.62
N THR A 7 6.29 -1.38 0.84
CA THR A 7 7.25 -1.77 -0.21
C THR A 7 7.43 -3.28 -0.23
N THR A 8 7.10 -3.87 -1.37
CA THR A 8 7.24 -5.31 -1.61
C THR A 8 8.72 -5.70 -1.82
N PRO A 9 9.10 -6.99 -1.64
CA PRO A 9 10.47 -7.46 -1.90
C PRO A 9 10.98 -7.23 -3.33
N CYS A 10 10.10 -7.00 -4.30
CA CYS A 10 10.49 -6.63 -5.65
C CYS A 10 10.72 -5.12 -5.86
N GLY A 11 10.66 -4.33 -4.78
CA GLY A 11 10.95 -2.89 -4.76
C GLY A 11 9.76 -1.97 -5.10
N HIS A 12 8.59 -2.53 -5.45
CA HIS A 12 7.40 -1.73 -5.73
C HIS A 12 6.61 -1.40 -4.48
N THR A 13 6.05 -0.19 -4.42
CA THR A 13 5.33 0.35 -3.27
C THR A 13 3.86 0.59 -3.61
N PHE A 14 2.98 0.27 -2.65
CA PHE A 14 1.53 0.39 -2.76
C PHE A 14 0.95 0.89 -1.42
N CYS A 15 -0.30 1.35 -1.40
CA CYS A 15 -1.02 1.48 -0.11
C CYS A 15 -1.23 0.07 0.49
N LYS A 16 -1.13 -0.07 1.81
CA LYS A 16 -1.30 -1.34 2.51
C LYS A 16 -2.58 -2.07 2.10
N GLU A 17 -3.74 -1.45 2.28
CA GLU A 17 -5.04 -2.04 1.95
C GLU A 17 -5.19 -2.36 0.45
N CYS A 18 -4.62 -1.52 -0.42
CA CYS A 18 -4.66 -1.77 -1.86
C CYS A 18 -3.84 -3.02 -2.24
N LEU A 19 -2.69 -3.22 -1.58
CA LEU A 19 -1.87 -4.41 -1.79
C LEU A 19 -2.56 -5.66 -1.26
N GLU A 20 -3.09 -5.61 -0.04
CA GLU A 20 -3.80 -6.73 0.60
C GLU A 20 -4.92 -7.25 -0.31
N ARG A 21 -5.79 -6.35 -0.80
CA ARG A 21 -6.86 -6.71 -1.75
C ARG A 21 -6.35 -7.30 -3.07
N CYS A 22 -5.24 -6.78 -3.61
CA CYS A 22 -4.66 -7.37 -4.82
C CYS A 22 -4.17 -8.81 -4.57
N LEU A 23 -3.61 -9.05 -3.39
CA LEU A 23 -3.04 -10.35 -3.02
C LEU A 23 -4.12 -11.39 -2.70
N ASP A 24 -5.32 -10.97 -2.28
CA ASP A 24 -6.50 -11.86 -2.15
C ASP A 24 -6.89 -12.50 -3.49
N HIS A 25 -6.66 -11.79 -4.60
CA HIS A 25 -6.95 -12.31 -5.95
C HIS A 25 -5.78 -13.08 -6.55
N ARG A 26 -4.56 -12.53 -6.52
CA ARG A 26 -3.36 -13.17 -7.06
C ARG A 26 -2.11 -12.79 -6.26
N PRO A 27 -1.28 -13.76 -5.83
CA PRO A 27 -0.09 -13.50 -5.02
C PRO A 27 1.11 -13.04 -5.87
N ASN A 28 0.91 -12.04 -6.73
CA ASN A 28 1.92 -11.47 -7.62
C ASN A 28 1.93 -9.95 -7.45
N CYS A 29 3.10 -9.33 -7.62
CA CYS A 29 3.21 -7.88 -7.66
C CYS A 29 2.30 -7.32 -8.78
N PRO A 30 1.42 -6.34 -8.49
CA PRO A 30 0.55 -5.73 -9.50
C PRO A 30 1.32 -5.10 -10.67
N LEU A 31 2.53 -4.61 -10.43
CA LEU A 31 3.37 -3.92 -11.42
C LEU A 31 4.25 -4.89 -12.22
N CYS A 32 5.18 -5.60 -11.59
CA CYS A 32 6.16 -6.43 -12.29
C CYS A 32 5.81 -7.92 -12.39
N LYS A 33 4.68 -8.35 -11.81
CA LYS A 33 4.20 -9.75 -11.80
C LYS A 33 5.10 -10.76 -11.05
N GLN A 34 6.18 -10.32 -10.41
CA GLN A 34 7.00 -11.16 -9.54
C GLN A 34 6.14 -11.81 -8.45
N SER A 35 6.39 -13.09 -8.16
CA SER A 35 5.66 -13.83 -7.11
C SER A 35 5.91 -13.22 -5.74
N LEU A 36 4.83 -13.02 -4.99
CA LEU A 36 4.81 -12.53 -3.61
C LEU A 36 4.27 -13.59 -2.63
N ARG A 37 4.19 -14.87 -3.03
CA ARG A 37 3.60 -15.95 -2.21
C ARG A 37 4.22 -16.08 -0.82
N GLU A 38 5.54 -16.09 -0.72
CA GLU A 38 6.23 -16.22 0.56
C GLU A 38 6.05 -14.97 1.43
N TYR A 39 5.99 -13.80 0.79
CA TYR A 39 5.68 -12.55 1.46
C TYR A 39 4.25 -12.54 2.02
N LEU A 40 3.28 -13.05 1.26
CA LEU A 40 1.89 -13.23 1.69
C LEU A 40 1.76 -14.22 2.86
N LYS A 41 2.43 -15.37 2.80
CA LYS A 41 2.45 -16.35 3.90
C LYS A 41 2.98 -15.77 5.20
N ALA A 42 3.95 -14.85 5.13
CA ALA A 42 4.49 -14.20 6.31
C ALA A 42 3.51 -13.21 6.96
N GLY A 43 2.53 -12.66 6.21
CA GLY A 43 1.51 -11.73 6.72
C GLY A 43 2.06 -10.39 7.21
N LYS A 44 3.27 -10.01 6.78
CA LYS A 44 3.98 -8.81 7.29
C LYS A 44 3.87 -7.63 6.31
N TYR A 45 2.68 -7.06 6.15
CA TYR A 45 2.45 -5.83 5.34
C TYR A 45 2.63 -4.56 6.18
N ASN A 46 3.80 -4.41 6.79
CA ASN A 46 4.07 -3.23 7.59
C ASN A 46 4.36 -2.03 6.67
N PRO A 47 3.89 -0.83 7.03
CA PRO A 47 4.29 0.37 6.32
C PRO A 47 5.81 0.53 6.26
N THR A 48 6.32 0.99 5.11
CA THR A 48 7.69 1.42 4.90
C THR A 48 7.90 2.73 5.65
N VAL A 49 8.28 2.62 6.93
CA VAL A 49 8.39 3.74 7.89
C VAL A 49 9.11 4.95 7.30
N LEU A 50 10.26 4.75 6.66
CA LEU A 50 11.02 5.86 6.06
C LEU A 50 10.19 6.64 5.03
N LEU A 51 9.40 5.95 4.21
CA LEU A 51 8.58 6.62 3.20
C LEU A 51 7.42 7.38 3.84
N GLU A 52 6.82 6.83 4.88
CA GLU A 52 5.78 7.51 5.66
C GLU A 52 6.30 8.78 6.34
N GLU A 53 7.47 8.70 6.99
CA GLU A 53 8.15 9.84 7.60
C GLU A 53 8.48 10.93 6.57
N LEU A 54 9.06 10.55 5.43
CA LEU A 54 9.39 11.48 4.35
C LEU A 54 8.14 12.17 3.82
N MET A 55 7.07 11.41 3.56
CA MET A 55 5.81 11.97 3.06
C MET A 55 5.18 12.94 4.06
N SER A 56 5.19 12.61 5.35
CA SER A 56 4.68 13.46 6.41
C SER A 56 5.50 14.75 6.57
N ALA A 57 6.82 14.65 6.52
CA ALA A 57 7.72 15.80 6.69
C ALA A 57 7.74 16.74 5.46
N THR A 58 7.66 16.19 4.26
CA THR A 58 7.85 16.97 3.01
C THR A 58 6.54 17.43 2.37
N PHE A 59 5.46 16.66 2.54
CA PHE A 59 4.19 16.88 1.83
C PHE A 59 2.96 16.64 2.74
N PRO A 60 2.85 17.33 3.89
CA PRO A 60 1.81 17.04 4.88
C PRO A 60 0.38 17.28 4.37
N SER A 61 0.14 18.33 3.57
CA SER A 61 -1.20 18.61 3.03
C SER A 61 -1.61 17.56 1.99
N GLN A 62 -0.71 17.17 1.09
CA GLN A 62 -0.97 16.13 0.10
C GLN A 62 -1.22 14.77 0.77
N LEU A 63 -0.55 14.49 1.88
CA LEU A 63 -0.78 13.27 2.67
C LEU A 63 -2.17 13.28 3.31
N ALA A 64 -2.61 14.42 3.84
CA ALA A 64 -3.95 14.59 4.38
C ALA A 64 -5.03 14.42 3.30
N ASP A 65 -4.86 15.05 2.13
CA ASP A 65 -5.77 14.91 1.00
C ASP A 65 -5.85 13.44 0.54
N ARG A 66 -4.70 12.78 0.43
CA ARG A 66 -4.67 11.36 0.05
C ARG A 66 -5.38 10.48 1.08
N LYS A 67 -5.23 10.75 2.38
CA LYS A 67 -5.96 10.03 3.44
C LYS A 67 -7.47 10.12 3.25
N GLN A 68 -7.98 11.32 2.95
CA GLN A 68 -9.42 11.51 2.72
C GLN A 68 -9.91 10.73 1.50
N VAL A 69 -9.20 10.85 0.36
CA VAL A 69 -9.54 10.10 -0.86
C VAL A 69 -9.50 8.59 -0.61
N HIS A 70 -8.46 8.09 0.07
CA HIS A 70 -8.33 6.67 0.41
C HIS A 70 -9.53 6.17 1.23
N GLN A 71 -9.95 6.91 2.25
CA GLN A 71 -11.11 6.54 3.06
C GLN A 71 -12.40 6.47 2.23
N THR A 72 -12.59 7.41 1.30
CA THR A 72 -13.74 7.39 0.38
C THR A 72 -13.69 6.16 -0.54
N GLU A 73 -12.56 5.89 -1.20
CA GLU A 73 -12.36 4.73 -2.07
C GLU A 73 -12.64 3.41 -1.32
N MET A 74 -12.13 3.28 -0.08
CA MET A 74 -12.31 2.05 0.71
C MET A 74 -13.76 1.88 1.18
N ALA A 75 -14.44 2.97 1.52
CA ALA A 75 -15.85 2.96 1.89
C ALA A 75 -16.77 2.59 0.72
N GLU A 76 -16.45 3.02 -0.51
CA GLU A 76 -17.21 2.65 -1.70
C GLU A 76 -17.08 1.16 -2.04
N LEU A 77 -15.88 0.59 -1.87
CA LEU A 77 -15.61 -0.82 -2.15
C LEU A 77 -16.15 -1.78 -1.07
N SER A 78 -16.63 -1.26 0.05
CA SER A 78 -17.23 -2.04 1.15
C SER A 78 -18.77 -2.04 1.11
N LYS A 79 -19.37 -1.44 0.08
CA LYS A 79 -20.81 -1.48 -0.22
C LYS A 79 -21.12 -2.61 -1.20
#